data_AF-A0A5Q0H3Y1-F1
#
_entry.id   AF-A0A5Q0H3Y1-F1
#
_cell.length_a   1.000
_cell.length_b   1.000
_cell.length_c   1.000
_cell.angle_alpha   90.00
_cell.angle_beta   90.00
_cell.angle_gamma   90.00
#
_symmetry.space_group_name_H-M   'P 1'
#
loop_
_entity.id
_entity.type
_entity.pdbx_description
1 polymer ?
#
loop_
_entity_poly.entity_id
_entity_poly.type
_entity_poly.pdbx_seq_one_letter_code
_entity_poly.pdbx_strand_id
1 'polypeptide(L)'
;MAEQWRAIVALPVAANSPLGRAGDAAEAVTTHLPPPEEHARCAVCRTRPWPCDPFDTAVRALAALGIPVGYLVPLDLHPVLWPPATPTSDQPTLDMPGALDG
;
A
#
# COMPACT_ATOMS: atom_id res chain seq x y z
N MET A 1 2.11 -25.58 13.61
CA MET A 1 2.16 -24.13 13.85
C MET A 1 1.37 -23.49 12.73
N ALA A 2 0.22 -22.89 13.05
CA ALA A 2 -0.69 -22.39 12.04
C ALA A 2 -0.03 -21.24 11.28
N GLU A 3 0.20 -21.45 10.00
CA GLU A 3 0.69 -20.41 9.11
C GLU A 3 -0.40 -19.34 9.05
N GLN A 4 -0.16 -18.18 9.65
CA GLN A 4 -1.14 -17.12 9.80
C GLN A 4 -1.25 -16.35 8.48
N TRP A 5 -1.73 -17.03 7.45
CA TRP A 5 -2.12 -16.38 6.20
C TRP A 5 -3.37 -15.54 6.48
N ARG A 6 -3.38 -14.31 5.97
CA ARG A 6 -4.58 -13.46 6.01
C ARG A 6 -5.72 -14.23 5.34
N ALA A 7 -6.91 -14.23 5.95
CA ALA A 7 -8.05 -15.00 5.46
C ALA A 7 -8.29 -14.75 3.97
N ILE A 8 -8.37 -15.82 3.18
CA ILE A 8 -8.44 -15.74 1.71
C ILE A 8 -9.90 -15.53 1.28
N VAL A 9 -10.12 -14.53 0.44
CA VAL A 9 -11.40 -14.29 -0.26
C VAL A 9 -11.12 -14.33 -1.76
N ALA A 10 -11.95 -15.04 -2.53
CA ALA A 10 -11.80 -15.18 -3.98
C ALA A 10 -13.03 -14.66 -4.74
N LEU A 11 -12.80 -13.95 -5.85
CA LEU A 11 -13.83 -13.44 -6.75
C LEU A 11 -13.53 -13.89 -8.19
N PRO A 12 -14.36 -14.75 -8.80
CA PRO A 12 -14.18 -15.13 -10.21
C PRO A 12 -14.59 -13.98 -11.14
N VAL A 13 -13.79 -13.74 -12.19
CA VAL A 13 -14.02 -12.70 -13.21
C VAL A 13 -13.71 -13.23 -14.61
N ALA A 14 -14.30 -12.62 -15.64
CA ALA A 14 -13.95 -12.96 -17.02
C ALA A 14 -12.51 -12.51 -17.34
N ALA A 15 -11.70 -13.40 -17.93
CA ALA A 15 -10.28 -13.14 -18.17
C ALA A 15 -10.02 -11.90 -19.06
N ASN A 16 -10.92 -11.60 -20.00
CA ASN A 16 -10.81 -10.45 -20.89
C ASN A 16 -11.39 -9.15 -20.31
N SER A 17 -12.00 -9.19 -19.12
CA SER A 17 -12.45 -8.00 -18.43
C SER A 17 -11.26 -7.16 -17.95
N PRO A 18 -11.44 -5.86 -17.66
CA PRO A 18 -10.37 -5.04 -17.06
C PRO A 18 -9.79 -5.66 -15.77
N LEU A 19 -10.65 -6.20 -14.91
CA LEU A 19 -10.22 -6.86 -13.67
C LEU A 19 -9.52 -8.20 -13.93
N GLY A 20 -9.98 -8.98 -14.92
CA GLY A 20 -9.32 -10.21 -15.35
C GLY A 20 -7.91 -9.96 -15.88
N ARG A 21 -7.70 -8.89 -16.65
CA ARG A 21 -6.38 -8.47 -17.14
C ARG A 21 -5.44 -7.98 -16.03
N ALA A 22 -5.96 -7.64 -14.85
CA ALA A 22 -5.18 -7.25 -13.70
C ALA A 22 -4.76 -8.45 -12.82
N GLY A 23 -5.21 -9.67 -13.14
CA GLY A 23 -5.03 -10.88 -12.32
C GLY A 23 -3.58 -11.10 -11.88
N ASP A 24 -2.65 -11.19 -12.83
CA ASP A 24 -1.22 -11.44 -12.55
C ASP A 24 -0.61 -10.35 -11.65
N ALA A 25 -0.99 -9.09 -11.86
CA ALA A 25 -0.50 -7.98 -11.07
C ALA A 25 -1.11 -7.99 -9.65
N ALA A 26 -2.39 -8.31 -9.51
CA ALA A 26 -3.05 -8.46 -8.22
C ALA A 26 -2.48 -9.65 -7.44
N GLU A 27 -2.21 -10.77 -8.10
CA GLU A 27 -1.55 -11.93 -7.52
C GLU A 27 -0.14 -11.58 -7.04
N ALA A 28 0.65 -10.88 -7.86
CA ALA A 28 1.98 -10.43 -7.46
C ALA A 28 1.96 -9.47 -6.26
N VAL A 29 1.02 -8.51 -6.22
CA VAL A 29 0.84 -7.61 -5.07
C VAL A 29 0.52 -8.41 -3.80
N THR A 30 -0.48 -9.30 -3.87
CA THR A 30 -0.99 -10.03 -2.69
C THR A 30 -0.02 -11.09 -2.19
N THR A 31 0.68 -11.77 -3.09
CA THR A 31 1.70 -12.79 -2.77
C THR A 31 2.90 -12.19 -2.05
N HIS A 32 3.26 -10.95 -2.39
CA HIS A 32 4.41 -10.27 -1.76
C HIS A 32 4.09 -9.55 -0.45
N LEU A 33 2.84 -9.58 0.03
CA LEU A 33 2.47 -8.95 1.29
C LEU A 33 3.23 -9.57 2.47
N PRO A 34 3.64 -8.77 3.46
CA PRO A 34 4.22 -9.28 4.69
C PRO A 34 3.19 -10.08 5.51
N PRO A 35 3.64 -11.02 6.35
CA PRO A 35 2.77 -11.63 7.35
C PRO A 35 2.32 -10.58 8.39
N PRO A 36 1.21 -10.82 9.12
CA PRO A 36 0.66 -9.85 10.09
C PRO A 36 1.65 -9.42 11.17
N GLU A 37 2.61 -10.26 11.53
CA GLU A 37 3.57 -10.00 12.61
C GLU A 37 4.85 -9.31 12.14
N GLU A 38 5.12 -9.23 10.82
CA GLU A 38 6.38 -8.70 10.26
C GLU A 38 6.14 -7.75 9.07
N HIS A 39 5.48 -6.62 9.30
CA HIS A 39 5.11 -5.64 8.26
C HIS A 39 6.27 -5.11 7.39
N ALA A 40 7.50 -5.19 7.88
CA ALA A 40 8.69 -4.73 7.16
C ALA A 40 9.31 -5.79 6.24
N ARG A 41 8.77 -7.02 6.17
CA ARG A 41 9.43 -8.14 5.51
C ARG A 41 8.52 -8.83 4.49
N CYS A 42 9.00 -8.93 3.25
CA CYS A 42 8.23 -9.61 2.21
C CYS A 42 8.17 -11.12 2.46
N ALA A 43 6.97 -11.71 2.43
CA ALA A 43 6.74 -13.14 2.67
C ALA A 43 7.47 -14.05 1.67
N VAL A 44 7.56 -13.63 0.41
CA VAL A 44 8.15 -14.42 -0.69
C VAL A 44 9.65 -14.22 -0.77
N CYS A 45 10.10 -12.96 -0.80
CA CYS A 45 11.52 -12.65 -0.96
C CYS A 45 12.34 -13.08 0.26
N ARG A 46 11.74 -13.10 1.46
CA ARG A 46 12.28 -13.46 2.78
C ARG A 46 13.50 -12.66 3.27
N THR A 47 14.37 -12.17 2.39
CA THR A 47 15.59 -11.42 2.74
C THR A 47 15.50 -9.95 2.37
N ARG A 48 14.44 -9.56 1.64
CA ARG A 48 14.21 -8.17 1.24
C ARG A 48 13.15 -7.51 2.11
N PRO A 49 13.33 -6.21 2.42
CA PRO A 49 12.27 -5.45 3.06
C PRO A 49 11.04 -5.39 2.15
N TRP A 50 9.87 -5.21 2.76
CA TRP A 50 8.66 -4.84 2.05
C TRP A 50 8.44 -3.32 2.21
N PRO A 51 8.04 -2.61 1.15
CA PRO A 51 7.79 -3.09 -0.22
C PRO A 51 9.07 -3.50 -0.95
N CYS A 52 8.96 -4.49 -1.83
CA CYS A 52 10.08 -5.03 -2.62
C CYS A 52 9.85 -4.82 -4.12
N ASP A 53 10.91 -4.87 -4.95
CA ASP A 53 10.82 -4.56 -6.39
C ASP A 53 9.70 -5.31 -7.15
N PRO A 54 9.42 -6.61 -6.91
CA PRO A 54 8.30 -7.29 -7.54
C PRO A 54 6.94 -6.71 -7.15
N PHE A 55 6.77 -6.37 -5.86
CA PHE A 55 5.58 -5.69 -5.38
C PHE A 55 5.43 -4.33 -6.08
N ASP A 56 6.46 -3.50 -6.09
CA ASP A 56 6.40 -2.17 -6.72
C ASP A 56 6.12 -2.23 -8.22
N THR A 57 6.66 -3.25 -8.90
CA THR A 57 6.40 -3.48 -10.32
C THR A 57 4.94 -3.83 -10.56
N ALA A 58 4.36 -4.69 -9.72
CA ALA A 58 2.95 -5.05 -9.79
C ALA A 58 2.04 -3.85 -9.44
N VAL A 59 2.41 -3.04 -8.46
CA VAL A 59 1.69 -1.78 -8.14
C VAL A 59 1.65 -0.85 -9.34
N ARG A 60 2.77 -0.66 -10.04
CA ARG A 60 2.82 0.15 -11.27
C ARG A 60 1.92 -0.41 -12.38
N ALA A 61 1.89 -1.74 -12.53
CA ALA A 61 1.02 -2.39 -13.51
C ALA A 61 -0.47 -2.18 -13.19
N LEU A 62 -0.87 -2.28 -11.92
CA LEU A 62 -2.24 -1.96 -11.48
C LEU A 62 -2.59 -0.49 -11.68
N ALA A 63 -1.66 0.42 -11.36
CA ALA A 63 -1.85 1.85 -11.58
C ALA A 63 -2.08 2.19 -13.06
N ALA A 64 -1.36 1.53 -13.99
CA ALA A 64 -1.57 1.67 -15.42
C ALA A 64 -2.97 1.20 -15.89
N LEU A 65 -3.62 0.34 -15.12
CA LEU A 65 -5.01 -0.10 -15.32
C LEU A 65 -6.04 0.72 -14.53
N GLY A 66 -5.60 1.75 -13.81
CA GLY A 66 -6.47 2.58 -12.97
C GLY A 66 -6.97 1.88 -11.71
N ILE A 67 -6.29 0.83 -11.25
CA ILE A 67 -6.66 0.06 -10.05
C ILE A 67 -5.80 0.53 -8.87
N PRO A 68 -6.39 1.15 -7.84
CA PRO A 68 -5.64 1.55 -6.65
C PRO A 68 -5.19 0.34 -5.83
N VAL A 69 -3.89 0.25 -5.54
CA VAL A 69 -3.30 -0.83 -4.74
C VAL A 69 -3.90 -0.92 -3.32
N GLY A 70 -4.42 0.19 -2.78
CA GLY A 70 -5.07 0.23 -1.47
C GLY A 70 -6.26 -0.71 -1.32
N TYR A 71 -6.89 -1.15 -2.42
CA TYR A 71 -7.96 -2.17 -2.39
C TYR A 71 -7.44 -3.60 -2.20
N LEU A 72 -6.15 -3.84 -2.44
CA LEU A 72 -5.52 -5.16 -2.33
C LEU A 72 -4.62 -5.28 -1.09
N VAL A 73 -4.28 -4.16 -0.47
CA VAL A 73 -3.37 -4.10 0.69
C VAL A 73 -4.19 -3.96 1.97
N PRO A 74 -4.04 -4.87 2.94
CA PRO A 74 -4.66 -4.77 4.25
C PRO A 74 -4.31 -3.48 5.00
N LEU A 75 -5.28 -2.94 5.73
CA LEU A 75 -5.22 -1.59 6.32
C LEU A 75 -4.05 -1.40 7.30
N ASP A 76 -3.64 -2.46 7.99
CA ASP A 76 -2.49 -2.50 8.89
C ASP A 76 -1.15 -2.20 8.19
N LEU A 77 -1.09 -2.37 6.87
CA LEU A 77 0.10 -2.06 6.06
C LEU A 77 0.05 -0.68 5.40
N HIS A 78 -1.09 0.01 5.46
CA HIS A 78 -1.22 1.33 4.83
C HIS A 78 -0.20 2.33 5.37
N PRO A 79 0.12 2.40 6.68
CA PRO A 79 1.13 3.32 7.19
C PRO A 79 2.54 3.13 6.62
N VAL A 80 2.86 1.93 6.11
CA VAL A 80 4.16 1.65 5.48
C VAL A 80 4.22 2.21 4.06
N LEU A 81 3.12 2.12 3.31
CA LEU A 81 3.04 2.62 1.93
C LEU A 81 2.72 4.11 1.85
N TRP A 82 1.92 4.60 2.79
CA TRP A 82 1.47 5.98 2.89
C TRP A 82 1.75 6.49 4.29
N PRO A 83 3.03 6.76 4.63
CA PRO A 83 3.38 7.29 5.93
C PRO A 83 2.64 8.63 6.15
N PRO A 84 2.15 8.89 7.37
CA PRO A 84 1.51 10.16 7.66
C PRO A 84 2.47 11.30 7.36
N ALA A 85 1.96 12.38 6.77
CA ALA A 85 2.77 13.56 6.52
C ALA A 85 3.34 14.06 7.86
N THR A 86 4.66 14.15 7.96
CA THR A 86 5.30 14.79 9.11
C THR A 86 4.84 16.25 9.12
N PRO A 87 4.33 16.79 10.24
CA PRO A 87 4.08 18.21 10.33
C PRO A 87 5.41 18.93 10.17
N THR A 88 5.66 19.48 8.99
CA THR A 88 6.81 20.32 8.72
C THR A 88 6.69 21.55 9.62
N SER A 89 7.68 21.77 10.50
CA SER A 89 7.79 22.97 11.34
C SER A 89 7.99 24.27 10.56
N ASP A 90 8.01 24.21 9.23
CA ASP A 90 8.05 25.35 8.32
C ASP A 90 6.62 25.83 7.99
N GLN A 91 5.76 25.92 9.00
CA GLN A 91 4.57 26.75 8.87
C GLN A 91 5.07 28.20 9.00
N PRO A 92 4.87 29.05 7.97
CA PRO A 92 5.10 30.46 8.14
C PRO A 92 4.19 30.90 9.28
N THR A 93 4.78 31.38 10.38
CA THR A 93 4.06 32.18 11.36
C THR A 93 3.41 33.29 10.55
N LEU A 94 2.08 33.19 10.38
CA LEU A 94 1.27 34.33 10.00
C LEU A 94 1.49 35.33 11.14
N ASP A 95 2.43 36.25 10.93
CA ASP A 95 2.52 37.49 11.70
C ASP A 95 1.16 38.15 11.56
N MET A 96 0.28 37.86 12.51
CA MET A 96 -0.95 38.60 12.71
C MET A 96 -0.53 39.96 13.24
N PRO A 97 -0.59 41.05 12.45
CA PRO A 97 -0.29 42.37 12.97
C PRO A 97 -1.25 42.63 14.14
N GLY A 98 -0.63 42.94 15.27
CA GLY A 98 -1.29 43.19 16.54
C GLY A 98 -2.49 44.12 16.37
N ALA A 99 -3.55 43.68 17.03
CA ALA A 99 -4.73 44.44 17.40
C ALA A 99 -4.39 45.87 17.81
N LEU A 100 -5.29 46.76 17.40
CA LEU A 100 -5.41 48.14 17.80
C LEU A 100 -5.37 48.27 19.33
N ASP A 101 -4.31 48.88 19.87
CA ASP A 101 -4.37 49.50 21.19
C ASP A 101 -5.03 50.88 21.06
N GLY A 102 -6.00 51.13 21.94
CA GLY A 102 -6.86 52.32 21.94
C GLY A 102 -6.29 53.55 22.62
#